data_AF-A0A9D1KZG7-F1
#
_entry.id   AF-A0A9D1KZG7-F1
#
_cell.length_a   1.000
_cell.length_b   1.000
_cell.length_c   1.000
_cell.angle_alpha   90.00
_cell.angle_beta   90.00
_cell.angle_gamma   90.00
#
_symmetry.space_group_name_H-M   'P 1'
#
loop_
_entity.id
_entity.type
_entity.pdbx_description
1 polymer ?
#
loop_
_entity_poly.entity_id
_entity_poly.type
_entity_poly.pdbx_seq_one_letter_code
_entity_poly.pdbx_strand_id
1 'polypeptide(L)'
;MATWGSADYRQLERLRENLAKLQGADMDKFCTDVSRELAGRLLALVIPRTPVGRKPTLEQLGGKEAKATVKTKLRDAQGRLRTRSFLSREGAILQQYWSGYMGGTLRRGWTAKNEEAAAKPGGGMTAKAYAQTLPVIKAGGVYQITVINPVKYASYVEFGHRQKPGRYVPQIGKRLKRGWVPGKYMLTLSEKDLQTIAPGLLEKRLDAFLREVFNGTN
;
A
#
# COMPACT_ATOMS: atom_id res chain seq x y z
N MET A 1 -7.56 70.31 -32.44
CA MET A 1 -8.22 68.99 -32.44
C MET A 1 -8.05 68.38 -31.06
N ALA A 2 -9.13 68.13 -30.34
CA ALA A 2 -9.04 67.51 -29.02
C ALA A 2 -8.57 66.05 -29.18
N THR A 3 -7.38 65.74 -28.67
CA THR A 3 -6.90 64.35 -28.57
C THR A 3 -7.75 63.64 -27.53
N TRP A 4 -8.55 62.66 -27.98
CA TRP A 4 -9.31 61.79 -27.09
C TRP A 4 -8.33 61.09 -26.13
N GLY A 5 -8.69 61.03 -24.85
CA GLY A 5 -7.78 60.61 -23.76
C GLY A 5 -7.17 59.23 -23.97
N SER A 6 -5.92 59.05 -23.54
CA SER A 6 -5.26 57.74 -23.53
C SER A 6 -5.82 56.88 -22.40
N ALA A 7 -6.34 55.70 -22.73
CA ALA A 7 -6.73 54.69 -21.76
C ALA A 7 -5.57 53.73 -21.49
N ASP A 8 -5.31 53.41 -20.21
CA ASP A 8 -4.28 52.46 -19.80
C ASP A 8 -4.84 51.03 -19.79
N TYR A 9 -4.38 50.21 -20.72
CA TYR A 9 -4.81 48.81 -20.87
C TYR A 9 -3.82 47.81 -20.27
N ARG A 10 -2.73 48.26 -19.63
CA ARG A 10 -1.67 47.37 -19.11
C ARG A 10 -2.20 46.34 -18.12
N GLN A 11 -3.22 46.70 -17.34
CA GLN A 11 -3.87 45.78 -16.40
C GLN A 11 -4.67 44.68 -17.11
N LEU A 12 -5.33 45.01 -18.23
CA LEU A 12 -6.08 44.04 -19.04
C LEU A 12 -5.13 43.11 -19.81
N GLU A 13 -3.99 43.62 -20.29
CA GLU A 13 -2.96 42.79 -20.91
C GLU A 13 -2.37 41.77 -19.91
N ARG A 14 -2.06 42.21 -18.68
CA ARG A 14 -1.63 41.30 -17.60
C ARG A 14 -2.68 40.26 -17.25
N LEU A 15 -3.96 40.64 -17.20
CA LEU A 15 -5.05 39.71 -16.95
C LEU A 15 -5.14 38.65 -18.06
N ARG A 16 -5.02 39.05 -19.33
CA ARG A 16 -4.98 38.12 -20.48
C ARG A 16 -3.83 37.13 -20.35
N GLU A 17 -2.64 37.59 -20.00
CA GLU A 17 -1.47 36.72 -19.79
C GLU A 17 -1.69 35.73 -18.64
N ASN A 18 -2.26 36.18 -17.53
CA ASN A 18 -2.58 35.31 -16.39
C ASN A 18 -3.65 34.27 -16.75
N LEU A 19 -4.69 34.65 -17.51
CA LEU A 19 -5.70 33.72 -18.02
C LEU A 19 -5.11 32.72 -19.01
N ALA A 20 -4.14 33.13 -19.83
CA ALA A 20 -3.42 32.23 -20.73
C ALA A 20 -2.60 31.18 -19.96
N LYS A 21 -1.97 31.55 -18.83
CA LYS A 21 -1.31 30.57 -17.93
C LYS A 21 -2.31 29.55 -17.37
N LEU A 22 -3.54 29.97 -17.06
CA LEU A 22 -4.60 29.04 -16.63
C LEU A 22 -5.07 28.10 -17.75
N GLN A 23 -4.76 28.41 -19.01
CA GLN A 23 -5.15 27.60 -20.16
C GLN A 23 -3.96 26.79 -20.69
N GLY A 24 -3.99 25.48 -20.49
CA GLY A 24 -3.05 24.54 -21.11
C GLY A 24 -2.08 23.91 -20.12
N ALA A 25 -0.78 24.14 -20.31
CA ALA A 25 0.28 23.34 -19.69
C ALA A 25 0.37 23.48 -18.15
N ASP A 26 0.12 24.67 -17.60
CA ASP A 26 0.22 24.88 -16.14
C ASP A 26 -0.96 24.26 -15.41
N MET A 27 -2.17 24.31 -15.99
CA MET A 27 -3.33 23.59 -15.45
C MET A 27 -3.12 22.08 -15.48
N ASP A 28 -2.56 21.56 -16.58
CA ASP A 28 -2.25 20.14 -16.70
C ASP A 28 -1.22 19.68 -15.66
N LYS A 29 -0.18 20.50 -15.43
CA LYS A 29 0.81 20.27 -14.38
C LYS A 29 0.18 20.31 -13.00
N PHE A 30 -0.64 21.32 -12.70
CA PHE A 30 -1.36 21.45 -11.44
C PHE A 30 -2.23 20.21 -11.16
N CYS A 31 -3.08 19.81 -12.10
CA CYS A 31 -3.94 18.65 -11.94
C CYS A 31 -3.14 17.37 -11.75
N THR A 32 -2.01 17.22 -12.46
CA THR A 32 -1.11 16.07 -12.30
C THR A 32 -0.48 16.03 -10.91
N ASP A 33 -0.01 17.17 -10.41
CA ASP A 33 0.64 17.26 -9.10
C ASP A 33 -0.34 17.02 -7.94
N VAL A 34 -1.53 17.59 -8.04
CA VAL A 34 -2.63 17.34 -7.09
C VAL A 34 -3.04 15.88 -7.10
N SER A 35 -3.16 15.25 -8.27
CA SER A 35 -3.47 13.82 -8.39
C SER A 35 -2.42 12.95 -7.68
N ARG A 36 -1.14 13.26 -7.86
CA ARG A 36 -0.03 12.56 -7.18
C ARG A 36 -0.04 12.80 -5.67
N GLU A 37 -0.39 14.00 -5.22
CA GLU A 37 -0.53 14.27 -3.78
C GLU A 37 -1.67 13.46 -3.15
N LEU A 38 -2.83 13.41 -3.80
CA LEU A 38 -3.96 12.60 -3.34
C LEU A 38 -3.58 11.11 -3.27
N ALA A 39 -2.90 10.58 -4.28
CA ALA A 39 -2.39 9.22 -4.27
C ALA A 39 -1.38 8.98 -3.13
N GLY A 40 -0.47 9.92 -2.90
CA GLY A 40 0.49 9.84 -1.79
C GLY A 40 -0.18 9.83 -0.42
N ARG A 41 -1.26 10.60 -0.25
CA ARG A 41 -2.07 10.61 0.98
C ARG A 41 -2.88 9.33 1.16
N LEU A 42 -3.47 8.80 0.09
CA LEU A 42 -4.13 7.49 0.12
C LEU A 42 -3.17 6.41 0.61
N LEU A 43 -1.96 6.39 0.04
CA LEU A 43 -0.90 5.44 0.42
C LEU A 43 -0.49 5.61 1.89
N ALA A 44 -0.34 6.86 2.36
CA ALA A 44 -0.02 7.15 3.75
C ALA A 44 -1.11 6.67 4.74
N LEU A 45 -2.37 6.62 4.32
CA LEU A 45 -3.49 6.11 5.12
C LEU A 45 -3.60 4.57 5.08
N VAL A 46 -3.43 3.95 3.90
CA VAL A 46 -3.65 2.51 3.73
C VAL A 46 -2.49 1.64 4.25
N ILE A 47 -1.25 2.11 4.11
CA ILE A 47 -0.04 1.37 4.54
C ILE A 47 -0.06 1.05 6.05
N PRO A 48 -0.34 2.00 6.97
CA PRO A 48 -0.38 1.68 8.40
C PRO A 48 -1.52 0.72 8.75
N ARG A 49 -2.67 0.82 8.07
CA ARG A 49 -3.84 -0.07 8.26
C ARG A 49 -3.62 -1.49 7.75
N THR A 50 -2.70 -1.66 6.81
CA THR A 50 -2.45 -2.94 6.16
C THR A 50 -1.82 -3.93 7.14
N PRO A 51 -2.46 -5.07 7.43
CA PRO A 51 -1.91 -6.05 8.36
C PRO A 51 -0.63 -6.67 7.82
N VAL A 52 0.27 -7.04 8.72
CA VAL A 52 1.48 -7.80 8.39
C VAL A 52 1.33 -9.23 8.88
N GLY A 53 1.51 -10.19 7.97
CA GLY A 53 1.51 -11.60 8.33
C GLY A 53 2.69 -11.92 9.24
N ARG A 54 2.45 -12.75 10.27
CA ARG A 54 3.45 -13.19 11.23
C ARG A 54 3.58 -14.71 11.17
N LYS A 55 4.82 -15.19 11.25
CA LYS A 55 5.12 -16.61 11.39
C LYS A 55 4.53 -17.12 12.72
N PRO A 56 3.84 -18.28 12.73
CA PRO A 56 3.37 -18.91 13.97
C PRO A 56 4.53 -19.25 14.90
N THR A 57 4.33 -19.07 16.20
CA THR A 57 5.28 -19.59 17.20
C THR A 57 5.06 -21.09 17.44
N LEU A 58 6.07 -21.77 17.98
CA LEU A 58 5.94 -23.18 18.39
C LEU A 58 4.78 -23.36 19.37
N GLU A 59 4.62 -22.43 20.31
CA GLU A 59 3.51 -22.44 21.26
C GLU A 59 2.14 -22.36 20.59
N GLN A 60 2.01 -21.54 19.54
CA GLN A 60 0.77 -21.43 18.79
C GLN A 60 0.44 -22.69 17.98
N LEU A 61 1.46 -23.49 17.62
CA LEU A 61 1.30 -24.73 16.87
C LEU A 61 1.04 -25.94 17.78
N GLY A 62 1.76 -26.09 18.89
CA GLY A 62 1.74 -27.29 19.75
C GLY A 62 1.50 -27.05 21.24
N GLY A 63 1.20 -25.81 21.67
CA GLY A 63 1.01 -25.46 23.08
C GLY A 63 2.30 -25.10 23.82
N LYS A 64 2.19 -24.70 25.10
CA LYS A 64 3.31 -24.16 25.91
C LYS A 64 4.52 -25.09 26.03
N GLU A 65 4.31 -26.40 25.89
CA GLU A 65 5.36 -27.41 26.02
C GLU A 65 5.97 -27.83 24.66
N ALA A 66 5.53 -27.22 23.55
CA ALA A 66 6.01 -27.54 22.23
C ALA A 66 7.50 -27.20 22.08
N LYS A 67 8.30 -28.21 21.76
CA LYS A 67 9.73 -28.07 21.48
C LYS A 67 9.98 -28.19 19.98
N ALA A 68 10.97 -27.48 19.46
CA ALA A 68 11.36 -27.59 18.05
C ALA A 68 11.94 -28.97 17.70
N THR A 69 12.62 -29.59 18.67
CA THR A 69 13.24 -30.90 18.53
C THR A 69 12.89 -31.82 19.69
N VAL A 70 12.81 -33.11 19.38
CA VAL A 70 12.60 -34.20 20.34
C VAL A 70 13.85 -35.09 20.32
N LYS A 71 14.34 -35.47 21.50
CA LYS A 71 15.48 -36.39 21.63
C LYS A 71 14.95 -37.81 21.75
N THR A 72 15.47 -38.72 20.93
CA THR A 72 15.10 -40.14 20.94
C THR A 72 16.38 -40.97 20.99
N LYS A 73 16.38 -42.05 21.79
CA LYS A 73 17.48 -43.01 21.81
C LYS A 73 17.29 -44.01 20.66
N LEU A 74 18.29 -44.15 19.82
CA LEU A 74 18.32 -45.09 18.71
C LEU A 74 19.58 -45.95 18.81
N ARG A 75 19.51 -47.18 18.30
CA ARG A 75 20.70 -48.03 18.19
C ARG A 75 21.51 -47.62 16.97
N ASP A 76 22.84 -47.54 17.13
CA ASP A 76 23.76 -47.41 16.00
C ASP A 76 24.00 -48.77 15.31
N ALA A 77 24.77 -48.77 14.22
CA ALA A 77 25.05 -49.98 13.44
C ALA A 77 25.77 -51.08 14.25
N GLN A 78 26.38 -50.71 15.37
CA GLN A 78 27.09 -51.58 16.32
C GLN A 78 26.22 -51.94 17.53
N GLY A 79 24.92 -51.60 17.51
CA GLY A 79 23.93 -51.96 18.54
C GLY A 79 23.94 -51.08 19.79
N ARG A 80 24.79 -50.03 19.87
CA ARG A 80 24.89 -49.12 21.02
C ARG A 80 23.79 -48.07 20.98
N LEU A 81 23.18 -47.77 22.14
CA LEU A 81 22.17 -46.71 22.25
C LEU A 81 22.82 -45.33 22.19
N ARG A 82 22.47 -44.53 21.19
CA ARG A 82 22.85 -43.12 21.07
C ARG A 82 21.62 -42.23 21.07
N THR A 83 21.73 -41.10 21.76
CA THR A 83 20.71 -40.06 21.73
C THR A 83 20.84 -39.27 20.43
N ARG A 84 19.77 -39.20 19.63
CA ARG A 84 19.67 -38.34 18.45
C ARG A 84 18.51 -37.36 18.62
N SER A 85 18.66 -36.16 18.08
CA SER A 85 17.61 -35.14 18.05
C SER A 85 16.91 -35.14 16.69
N PHE A 86 15.60 -35.22 16.70
CA PHE A 86 14.73 -35.11 15.54
C PHE A 86 13.88 -33.85 15.64
N LEU A 87 13.39 -33.34 14.52
CA LEU A 87 12.39 -32.29 14.54
C LEU A 87 11.08 -32.83 15.09
N SER A 88 10.45 -32.06 15.97
CA SER A 88 9.06 -32.32 16.34
C SER A 88 8.15 -32.08 15.14
N ARG A 89 6.90 -32.51 15.24
CA ARG A 89 5.87 -32.20 14.22
C ARG A 89 5.80 -30.71 13.94
N GLU A 90 5.80 -29.89 15.00
CA GLU A 90 5.69 -28.43 14.91
C GLU A 90 6.98 -27.82 14.35
N GLY A 91 8.14 -28.33 14.76
CA GLY A 91 9.44 -27.94 14.21
C GLY A 91 9.54 -28.23 12.71
N ALA A 92 9.05 -29.40 12.27
CA ALA A 92 8.99 -29.77 10.86
C ALA A 92 8.05 -28.85 10.07
N ILE A 93 6.88 -28.50 10.60
CA ILE A 93 5.96 -27.53 9.96
C ILE A 93 6.64 -26.16 9.77
N LEU A 94 7.33 -25.66 10.80
CA LEU A 94 8.02 -24.37 10.72
C LEU A 94 9.18 -24.38 9.73
N GLN A 95 9.91 -25.47 9.62
CA GLN A 95 11.00 -25.60 8.65
C GLN A 95 10.45 -25.73 7.22
N GLN A 96 9.42 -26.55 7.01
CA GLN A 96 8.88 -26.83 5.68
C GLN A 96 8.13 -25.63 5.08
N TYR A 97 7.27 -24.97 5.86
CA TYR A 97 6.35 -23.96 5.32
C TYR A 97 6.73 -22.51 5.65
N TRP A 98 7.54 -22.31 6.69
CA TRP A 98 7.86 -20.97 7.20
C TRP A 98 9.36 -20.66 7.22
N SER A 99 10.18 -21.49 6.57
CA SER A 99 11.57 -21.14 6.31
C SER A 99 11.61 -19.93 5.36
N GLY A 100 12.41 -18.92 5.69
CA GLY A 100 12.52 -17.68 4.90
C GLY A 100 11.28 -16.76 4.93
N TYR A 101 10.23 -17.08 5.70
CA TYR A 101 9.06 -16.21 5.80
C TYR A 101 9.37 -14.94 6.59
N MET A 102 9.26 -13.78 5.94
CA MET A 102 9.50 -12.47 6.55
C MET A 102 8.23 -11.67 6.84
N GLY A 103 7.10 -12.03 6.22
CA GLY A 103 5.88 -11.24 6.29
C GLY A 103 6.01 -9.86 5.64
N GLY A 104 4.95 -9.05 5.76
CA GLY A 104 4.92 -7.67 5.27
C GLY A 104 4.76 -7.48 3.75
N THR A 105 4.66 -8.56 2.97
CA THR A 105 4.49 -8.49 1.49
C THR A 105 3.29 -7.64 1.09
N LEU A 106 2.13 -7.85 1.73
CA LEU A 106 0.92 -7.06 1.44
C LEU A 106 1.14 -5.55 1.67
N ARG A 107 1.83 -5.19 2.75
CA ARG A 107 2.14 -3.80 3.08
C ARG A 107 3.11 -3.19 2.07
N ARG A 108 4.15 -3.93 1.68
CA ARG A 108 5.10 -3.50 0.65
C ARG A 108 4.47 -3.43 -0.74
N GLY A 109 3.42 -4.21 -0.99
CA GLY A 109 2.66 -4.23 -2.24
C GLY A 109 2.10 -2.86 -2.64
N TRP A 110 1.77 -2.00 -1.68
CA TRP A 110 1.29 -0.63 -1.94
C TRP A 110 2.32 0.28 -2.62
N THR A 111 3.60 -0.06 -2.53
CA THR A 111 4.71 0.69 -3.14
C THR A 111 5.55 -0.20 -4.06
N ALA A 112 4.98 -1.30 -4.57
CA ALA A 112 5.65 -2.25 -5.44
C ALA A 112 5.04 -2.24 -6.84
N LYS A 113 5.85 -2.52 -7.86
CA LYS A 113 5.36 -2.64 -9.25
C LYS A 113 4.67 -3.98 -9.51
N ASN A 114 5.10 -5.05 -8.82
CA ASN A 114 4.57 -6.39 -8.96
C ASN A 114 4.72 -7.19 -7.65
N GLU A 115 4.13 -8.39 -7.61
CA GLU A 115 4.14 -9.26 -6.41
C GLU A 115 5.56 -9.70 -6.01
N GLU A 116 6.46 -9.94 -6.98
CA GLU A 116 7.84 -10.35 -6.72
C GLU A 116 8.65 -9.26 -6.03
N ALA A 117 8.51 -8.01 -6.47
CA ALA A 117 9.13 -6.85 -5.83
C ALA A 117 8.58 -6.66 -4.40
N ALA A 118 7.29 -6.91 -4.18
CA ALA A 118 6.69 -6.84 -2.85
C ALA A 118 7.19 -7.95 -1.90
N ALA A 119 7.57 -9.11 -2.44
CA ALA A 119 8.07 -10.25 -1.67
C ALA A 119 9.50 -10.04 -1.15
N LYS A 120 10.34 -9.29 -1.88
CA LYS A 120 11.74 -9.06 -1.51
C LYS A 120 11.88 -7.97 -0.43
N PRO A 121 12.85 -8.13 0.50
CA PRO A 121 13.21 -7.08 1.44
C PRO A 121 14.10 -6.05 0.74
N GLY A 122 13.84 -4.78 0.99
CA GLY A 122 14.55 -3.66 0.40
C GLY A 122 13.75 -2.40 0.66
N GLY A 123 14.41 -1.32 1.05
CA GLY A 123 13.77 -0.05 1.42
C GLY A 123 12.88 0.45 0.30
N GLY A 124 11.58 0.14 0.41
CA GLY A 124 10.58 0.61 -0.54
C GLY A 124 10.59 2.13 -0.56
N MET A 125 10.28 2.70 -1.72
CA MET A 125 10.03 4.14 -1.82
C MET A 125 9.02 4.57 -0.76
N THR A 126 9.19 5.76 -0.21
CA THR A 126 8.16 6.35 0.65
C THR A 126 6.85 6.46 -0.12
N ALA A 127 5.71 6.45 0.59
CA ALA A 127 4.38 6.58 -0.03
C ALA A 127 4.31 7.76 -1.01
N LYS A 128 4.90 8.90 -0.63
CA LYS A 128 5.00 10.10 -1.45
C LYS A 128 5.88 9.88 -2.68
N ALA A 129 7.09 9.31 -2.52
CA ALA A 129 7.99 9.07 -3.63
C ALA A 129 7.40 8.09 -4.66
N TYR A 130 6.74 7.02 -4.19
CA TYR A 130 6.09 6.06 -5.08
C TYR A 130 4.94 6.71 -5.87
N ALA A 131 4.09 7.51 -5.21
CA ALA A 131 2.99 8.22 -5.88
C ALA A 131 3.46 9.13 -7.01
N GLN A 132 4.64 9.74 -6.89
CA GLN A 132 5.23 10.59 -7.93
C GLN A 132 5.63 9.80 -9.18
N THR A 133 5.91 8.51 -9.04
CA THR A 133 6.26 7.63 -10.17
C THR A 133 5.07 7.09 -10.94
N LEU A 134 3.85 7.23 -10.40
CA LEU A 134 2.65 6.69 -11.03
C LEU A 134 2.24 7.54 -12.24
N PRO A 135 1.83 6.90 -13.35
CA PRO A 135 1.31 7.61 -14.50
C PRO A 135 -0.05 8.26 -14.17
N VAL A 136 -0.21 9.51 -14.59
CA VAL A 136 -1.50 10.20 -14.58
C VAL A 136 -2.01 10.23 -16.01
N ILE A 137 -3.20 9.69 -16.22
CA ILE A 137 -3.83 9.61 -17.54
C ILE A 137 -4.86 10.74 -17.61
N LYS A 138 -4.75 11.59 -18.64
CA LYS A 138 -5.74 12.61 -18.96
C LYS A 138 -6.74 12.04 -19.96
N ALA A 139 -8.00 11.92 -19.56
CA ALA A 139 -9.10 11.48 -20.40
C ALA A 139 -10.17 12.59 -20.44
N GLY A 140 -10.18 13.38 -21.51
CA GLY A 140 -11.01 14.58 -21.60
C GLY A 140 -10.65 15.59 -20.51
N GLY A 141 -11.62 15.95 -19.67
CA GLY A 141 -11.44 16.85 -18.52
C GLY A 141 -11.05 16.15 -17.20
N VAL A 142 -10.82 14.83 -17.21
CA VAL A 142 -10.57 14.05 -16.00
C VAL A 142 -9.11 13.59 -15.95
N TYR A 143 -8.49 13.78 -14.78
CA TYR A 143 -7.16 13.26 -14.45
C TYR A 143 -7.30 12.02 -13.59
N GLN A 144 -6.80 10.90 -14.09
CA GLN A 144 -6.89 9.61 -13.40
C GLN A 144 -5.50 9.11 -13.01
N ILE A 145 -5.34 8.83 -11.72
CA ILE A 145 -4.18 8.12 -11.16
C ILE A 145 -4.66 6.79 -10.58
N THR A 146 -3.97 5.70 -10.90
CA THR A 146 -4.37 4.36 -10.49
C THR A 146 -3.39 3.81 -9.45
N VAL A 147 -3.90 3.52 -8.25
CA VAL A 147 -3.14 2.91 -7.15
C VAL A 147 -3.61 1.46 -6.98
N ILE A 148 -2.72 0.49 -7.18
CA ILE A 148 -3.03 -0.93 -7.11
C ILE A 148 -2.06 -1.62 -6.15
N ASN A 149 -2.57 -2.57 -5.37
CA ASN A 149 -1.75 -3.55 -4.68
C ASN A 149 -1.65 -4.81 -5.55
N PRO A 150 -0.46 -5.15 -6.11
CA PRO A 150 -0.33 -6.25 -7.06
C PRO A 150 -0.35 -7.64 -6.40
N VAL A 151 -0.48 -7.72 -5.07
CA VAL A 151 -0.47 -8.99 -4.34
C VAL A 151 -1.79 -9.73 -4.55
N LYS A 152 -1.72 -10.98 -5.02
CA LYS A 152 -2.90 -11.78 -5.43
C LYS A 152 -3.94 -11.95 -4.35
N TYR A 153 -3.50 -12.00 -3.10
CA TYR A 153 -4.40 -12.21 -1.97
C TYR A 153 -4.94 -10.91 -1.34
N ALA A 154 -4.60 -9.73 -1.88
CA ALA A 154 -4.97 -8.44 -1.30
C ALA A 154 -6.49 -8.27 -1.17
N SER A 155 -7.26 -8.65 -2.18
CA SER A 155 -8.73 -8.57 -2.17
C SER A 155 -9.37 -9.43 -1.07
N TYR A 156 -8.82 -10.62 -0.80
CA TYR A 156 -9.33 -11.50 0.27
C TYR A 156 -9.00 -10.97 1.66
N VAL A 157 -7.96 -10.15 1.81
CA VAL A 157 -7.65 -9.45 3.06
C VAL A 157 -8.52 -8.20 3.20
N GLU A 158 -8.80 -7.51 2.10
CA GLU A 158 -9.68 -6.33 2.07
C GLU A 158 -11.11 -6.70 2.45
N PHE A 159 -11.73 -7.62 1.72
CA PHE A 159 -13.17 -7.91 1.82
C PHE A 159 -13.50 -9.20 2.60
N GLY A 160 -12.49 -10.02 2.90
CA GLY A 160 -12.68 -11.31 3.54
C GLY A 160 -12.84 -12.46 2.55
N HIS A 161 -13.00 -13.68 3.08
CA HIS A 161 -13.11 -14.88 2.24
C HIS A 161 -13.84 -16.03 2.94
N ARG A 162 -14.43 -16.93 2.13
CA ARG A 162 -15.02 -18.19 2.58
C ARG A 162 -13.95 -19.21 2.92
N GLN A 163 -14.23 -20.00 3.94
CA GLN A 163 -13.45 -21.15 4.35
C GLN A 163 -14.34 -22.38 4.42
N LYS A 164 -13.75 -23.57 4.28
CA LYS A 164 -14.43 -24.85 4.49
C LYS A 164 -14.17 -25.30 5.93
N PRO A 165 -15.13 -25.23 6.86
CA PRO A 165 -14.95 -25.73 8.21
C PRO A 165 -14.54 -27.19 8.21
N GLY A 166 -13.67 -27.58 9.14
CA GLY A 166 -13.12 -28.94 9.23
C GLY A 166 -11.89 -29.21 8.34
N ARG A 167 -11.62 -28.37 7.32
CA ARG A 167 -10.40 -28.48 6.50
C ARG A 167 -9.16 -28.31 7.36
N TYR A 168 -8.24 -29.27 7.29
CA TYR A 168 -6.93 -29.17 7.92
C TYR A 168 -5.98 -28.32 7.07
N VAL A 169 -5.24 -27.41 7.71
CA VAL A 169 -4.26 -26.53 7.06
C VAL A 169 -2.87 -26.83 7.63
N PRO A 170 -2.01 -27.54 6.87
CA PRO A 170 -0.68 -27.97 7.34
C PRO A 170 0.21 -26.81 7.82
N GLN A 171 0.16 -25.67 7.14
CA GLN A 171 0.97 -24.50 7.45
C GLN A 171 0.74 -23.98 8.88
N ILE A 172 -0.47 -24.12 9.42
CA ILE A 172 -0.81 -23.65 10.77
C ILE A 172 -1.09 -24.80 11.74
N GLY A 173 -0.92 -26.05 11.31
CA GLY A 173 -1.16 -27.25 12.14
C GLY A 173 -2.59 -27.39 12.66
N LYS A 174 -3.57 -26.67 12.11
CA LYS A 174 -4.93 -26.52 12.68
C LYS A 174 -6.03 -26.81 11.66
N ARG A 175 -7.21 -27.20 12.18
CA ARG A 175 -8.45 -27.30 11.40
C ARG A 175 -9.22 -25.97 11.45
N LEU A 176 -9.75 -25.57 10.31
CA LEU A 176 -10.56 -24.35 10.19
C LEU A 176 -11.89 -24.54 10.93
N LYS A 177 -12.28 -23.55 11.74
CA LYS A 177 -13.53 -23.58 12.50
C LYS A 177 -14.62 -22.69 11.89
N ARG A 178 -14.24 -21.52 11.36
CA ARG A 178 -15.18 -20.54 10.81
C ARG A 178 -15.41 -20.80 9.32
N GLY A 179 -16.62 -20.55 8.84
CA GLY A 179 -16.97 -20.61 7.41
C GLY A 179 -16.67 -19.33 6.64
N TRP A 180 -16.50 -18.20 7.35
CA TRP A 180 -16.16 -16.90 6.78
C TRP A 180 -15.11 -16.20 7.62
N VAL A 181 -14.14 -15.58 6.96
CA VAL A 181 -13.15 -14.70 7.57
C VAL A 181 -13.48 -13.27 7.17
N PRO A 182 -13.73 -12.36 8.13
CA PRO A 182 -14.05 -10.97 7.82
C PRO A 182 -12.84 -10.24 7.23
N GLY A 183 -13.13 -9.33 6.31
CA GLY A 183 -12.15 -8.41 5.73
C GLY A 183 -11.60 -7.39 6.72
N LYS A 184 -10.55 -6.70 6.30
CA LYS A 184 -9.91 -5.61 7.06
C LYS A 184 -10.25 -4.23 6.53
N TYR A 185 -10.81 -4.13 5.32
CA TYR A 185 -11.26 -2.88 4.70
C TYR A 185 -10.19 -1.78 4.73
N MET A 186 -8.91 -2.16 4.55
CA MET A 186 -7.80 -1.23 4.71
C MET A 186 -7.85 -0.12 3.66
N LEU A 187 -8.20 -0.45 2.42
CA LEU A 187 -8.35 0.52 1.34
C LEU A 187 -9.66 1.29 1.48
N THR A 188 -10.77 0.59 1.70
CA THR A 188 -12.12 1.17 1.80
C THR A 188 -12.19 2.26 2.88
N LEU A 189 -11.62 1.99 4.06
CA LEU A 189 -11.58 2.98 5.15
C LEU A 189 -10.64 4.16 4.82
N SER A 190 -9.52 3.89 4.15
CA SER A 190 -8.56 4.94 3.75
C SER A 190 -9.12 5.84 2.66
N GLU A 191 -9.91 5.30 1.75
CA GLU A 191 -10.61 6.06 0.73
C GLU A 191 -11.64 6.98 1.37
N LYS A 192 -12.44 6.48 2.32
CA LYS A 192 -13.43 7.31 3.05
C LYS A 192 -12.79 8.48 3.78
N ASP A 193 -11.67 8.25 4.46
CA ASP A 193 -10.93 9.32 5.11
C ASP A 193 -10.38 10.33 4.10
N LEU A 194 -9.84 9.84 2.97
CA LEU A 194 -9.32 10.71 1.92
C LEU A 194 -10.42 11.56 1.31
N GLN A 195 -11.60 10.99 1.03
CA GLN A 195 -12.76 11.71 0.51
C GLN A 195 -13.20 12.84 1.46
N THR A 196 -13.03 12.65 2.77
CA THR A 196 -13.33 13.68 3.78
C THR A 196 -12.31 14.83 3.74
N ILE A 197 -11.02 14.51 3.50
CA ILE A 197 -9.93 15.49 3.50
C ILE A 197 -9.77 16.19 2.14
N ALA A 198 -10.16 15.53 1.05
CA ALA A 198 -9.88 15.97 -0.31
C ALA A 198 -10.43 17.35 -0.66
N PRO A 199 -11.70 17.73 -0.35
CA PRO A 199 -12.23 19.04 -0.72
C PRO A 199 -11.40 20.21 -0.16
N GLY A 200 -11.15 20.20 1.16
CA GLY A 200 -10.37 21.25 1.81
C GLY A 200 -8.89 21.25 1.42
N LEU A 201 -8.35 20.13 0.97
CA LEU A 201 -7.00 20.08 0.38
C LEU A 201 -6.99 20.71 -1.02
N LEU A 202 -7.97 20.36 -1.86
CA LEU A 202 -8.09 20.86 -3.22
C LEU A 202 -8.28 22.37 -3.24
N GLU A 203 -9.14 22.90 -2.38
CA GLU A 203 -9.34 24.35 -2.22
C GLU A 203 -8.03 25.05 -1.88
N LYS A 204 -7.30 24.57 -0.85
CA LYS A 204 -6.00 25.16 -0.47
C LYS A 204 -4.98 25.13 -1.59
N ARG A 205 -4.94 24.06 -2.38
CA ARG A 205 -4.03 23.93 -3.52
C ARG A 205 -4.42 24.83 -4.68
N LEU A 206 -5.72 24.91 -4.98
CA LEU A 206 -6.26 25.79 -5.99
C LEU A 206 -6.01 27.26 -5.64
N ASP A 207 -6.26 27.66 -4.40
CA ASP A 207 -6.00 29.04 -3.93
C ASP A 207 -4.53 29.40 -4.06
N ALA A 208 -3.61 28.50 -3.69
CA ALA A 208 -2.18 28.71 -3.84
C ALA A 208 -1.79 28.88 -5.31
N PHE A 209 -2.33 28.03 -6.19
CA PHE A 209 -2.09 28.09 -7.63
C PHE A 209 -2.61 29.40 -8.24
N LEU A 210 -3.84 29.80 -7.92
CA LEU A 210 -4.41 31.06 -8.41
C LEU A 210 -3.60 32.27 -7.90
N ARG A 211 -3.17 32.28 -6.64
CA ARG A 211 -2.30 33.36 -6.12
C ARG A 211 -0.98 33.45 -6.87
N GLU A 212 -0.34 32.32 -7.17
CA GLU A 212 0.90 32.28 -7.95
C GLU A 212 0.69 32.86 -9.36
N VAL A 213 -0.41 32.47 -10.01
CA VAL A 213 -0.75 32.93 -11.36
C VAL A 213 -1.08 34.42 -11.40
N PHE A 214 -1.86 34.92 -10.44
CA PHE A 214 -2.37 36.30 -10.46
C PHE A 214 -1.43 37.33 -9.83
N ASN A 215 -0.63 36.95 -8.83
CA ASN A 215 0.24 37.90 -8.12
C ASN A 215 1.68 37.92 -8.62
N GLY A 216 2.09 36.93 -9.43
CA GLY A 216 3.46 36.78 -9.89
C GLY A 216 4.41 36.35 -8.77
N THR A 217 5.39 35.50 -9.09
CA THR A 217 6.53 35.25 -8.20
C THR A 217 7.33 36.54 -8.05
N ASN A 218 7.44 37.05 -6.82
CA ASN A 218 8.50 38.00 -6.45
C ASN A 218 9.88 37.46 -6.84
#